data_AF-A0AAV9ZP90-F1
#
_entry.id   AF-A0AAV9ZP90-F1
#
_cell.length_a   1.000
_cell.length_b   1.000
_cell.length_c   1.000
_cell.angle_alpha   90.00
_cell.angle_beta   90.00
_cell.angle_gamma   90.00
#
_symmetry.space_group_name_H-M   'P 1'
#
loop_
_entity.id
_entity.type
_entity.pdbx_description
1 polymer ?
#
loop_
_entity_poly.entity_id
_entity_poly.type
_entity_poly.pdbx_seq_one_letter_code
_entity_poly.pdbx_strand_id
1 'polypeptide(L)'
;LDPLLDVLICLLGDNPVEILFGRTRMKGGHNPSCGFTEFLTRVGSSMNINMDTVYDHHPELEKAPRRLKLVRGRDADHVGPKQWRGEISAGSCDLKQCWEAGVRTAESILRKHSVSEPKSFAEHFSRPNVDLLRPFGGKYPALSAENDRFLASTSPTDPSSIDMSINPVSQFDYQAALDKAQSVATSSEPHSVFASIDSDGRVCHKKTIVRTYFDMTQNIHSSHDRLQRVRGFTIGGKTWEREDVDGSTVSPLTHFMFGDLFATFLCYNGTHLGLALGRTTLIKRGLPGSKSPSMSAIPLAEINLPTSPWTICGQILSLIPLETDGSEWVWDGKFVSLLPKKKGKSTTGNINVPQMRNLQFSVSSRLIEPIALDDRREVNLSDAEYIQQVVGSNSEREKTWIFPNKTLLSAWMRLKDRIENDSTLHDKLPVFAAVGDGSFPYLAAPAEGYQGVFYSFSVVDTPIYAALINRQACRVCGKSVKDTDIQTHMGEHIRKSL
;
A
#
# COMPACT_ATOMS: atom_id res chain seq x y z
N LEU A 1 42.57 0.27 13.93
CA LEU A 1 41.58 -0.37 14.82
C LEU A 1 42.02 -0.06 16.23
N ASP A 2 41.13 0.48 17.05
CA ASP A 2 41.44 0.79 18.46
C ASP A 2 41.42 -0.53 19.27
N PRO A 3 42.53 -0.92 19.92
CA PRO A 3 42.63 -2.17 20.68
C PRO A 3 41.75 -2.19 21.93
N LEU A 4 41.24 -1.03 22.36
CA LEU A 4 40.37 -0.93 23.53
C LEU A 4 38.88 -1.13 23.19
N LEU A 5 38.53 -1.23 21.90
CA LEU A 5 37.15 -1.45 21.49
C LEU A 5 36.70 -2.88 21.80
N ASP A 6 35.50 -2.99 22.36
CA ASP A 6 34.81 -4.26 22.55
C ASP A 6 34.42 -4.87 21.19
N VAL A 7 34.80 -6.13 20.97
CA VAL A 7 34.46 -6.90 19.77
C VAL A 7 33.36 -7.89 20.09
N LEU A 8 32.13 -7.53 19.76
CA LEU A 8 30.96 -8.39 19.91
C LEU A 8 30.68 -9.16 18.62
N ILE A 9 31.28 -10.35 18.48
CA ILE A 9 31.09 -11.23 17.31
C ILE A 9 29.60 -11.57 17.11
N CYS A 10 28.82 -11.59 18.18
CA CYS A 10 27.39 -11.86 18.11
C CYS A 10 26.55 -10.81 17.38
N LEU A 11 27.10 -9.61 17.14
CA LEU A 11 26.44 -8.60 16.30
C LEU A 11 26.69 -8.83 14.81
N LEU A 12 27.66 -9.70 14.46
CA LEU A 12 27.95 -10.08 13.07
C LEU A 12 27.08 -11.25 12.59
N GLY A 13 26.27 -11.84 13.47
CA GLY A 13 25.36 -12.93 13.15
C GLY A 13 24.06 -12.47 12.49
N ASP A 14 23.24 -13.43 12.07
CA ASP A 14 21.90 -13.23 11.51
C ASP A 14 20.83 -12.94 12.58
N ASN A 15 21.21 -12.88 13.85
CA ASN A 15 20.30 -12.68 14.98
C ASN A 15 19.34 -11.48 14.82
N PRO A 16 19.76 -10.28 14.32
CA PRO A 16 18.80 -9.19 14.03
C PRO A 16 17.76 -9.57 12.95
N VAL A 17 18.18 -10.31 11.92
CA VAL A 17 17.31 -10.79 10.84
C VAL A 17 16.35 -11.86 11.36
N GLU A 18 16.83 -12.77 12.20
CA GLU A 18 15.99 -13.78 12.83
C GLU A 18 14.96 -13.20 13.79
N ILE A 19 15.36 -12.19 14.59
CA ILE A 19 14.45 -11.46 15.47
C ILE A 19 13.35 -10.79 14.63
N LEU A 20 13.74 -10.11 13.54
CA LEU A 20 12.80 -9.49 12.61
C LEU A 20 11.88 -10.53 11.97
N PHE A 21 12.42 -11.67 11.54
CA PHE A 21 11.65 -12.76 10.95
C PHE A 21 10.67 -13.36 11.97
N GLY A 22 11.12 -13.56 13.21
CA GLY A 22 10.29 -13.99 14.33
C GLY A 22 9.14 -13.03 14.60
N ARG A 23 9.41 -11.73 14.66
CA ARG A 23 8.39 -10.66 14.83
C ARG A 23 7.39 -10.66 13.66
N THR A 24 7.89 -10.74 12.43
CA THR A 24 7.08 -10.81 11.20
C THR A 24 6.16 -12.03 11.19
N ARG A 25 6.69 -13.19 11.60
CA ARG A 25 5.92 -14.45 11.71
C ARG A 25 4.87 -14.39 12.82
N MET A 26 5.16 -13.73 13.94
CA MET A 26 4.21 -13.57 15.04
C MET A 26 3.00 -12.70 14.65
N LYS A 27 3.19 -11.65 13.84
CA LYS A 27 2.09 -10.81 13.32
C LYS A 27 1.11 -11.63 12.50
N GLY A 28 1.62 -12.50 11.64
CA GLY A 28 0.82 -13.41 10.82
C GLY A 28 0.15 -14.57 11.52
N GLY A 29 0.13 -14.62 12.86
CA GLY A 29 -0.38 -15.77 13.60
C GLY A 29 0.39 -17.06 13.33
N HIS A 30 1.69 -16.97 13.05
CA HIS A 30 2.55 -18.07 12.62
C HIS A 30 2.20 -18.68 11.26
N ASN A 31 1.38 -18.01 10.43
CA ASN A 31 1.10 -18.46 9.07
C ASN A 31 2.40 -18.47 8.22
N PRO A 32 2.92 -19.65 7.83
CA PRO A 32 4.12 -19.75 7.02
C PRO A 32 3.88 -19.37 5.55
N SER A 33 2.62 -19.28 5.12
CA SER A 33 2.22 -19.07 3.74
C SER A 33 1.58 -17.69 3.55
N CYS A 34 2.31 -16.63 3.86
CA CYS A 34 1.87 -15.28 3.48
C CYS A 34 2.31 -14.94 2.05
N GLY A 35 1.43 -14.28 1.31
CA GLY A 35 1.79 -13.76 -0.01
C GLY A 35 2.89 -12.69 0.09
N PHE A 36 3.61 -12.44 -1.00
CA PHE A 36 4.71 -11.46 -1.02
C PHE A 36 4.30 -10.07 -0.50
N THR A 37 3.15 -9.56 -0.94
CA THR A 37 2.61 -8.28 -0.47
C THR A 37 2.31 -8.30 1.03
N GLU A 38 1.73 -9.39 1.53
CA GLU A 38 1.44 -9.55 2.95
C GLU A 38 2.71 -9.68 3.79
N PHE A 39 3.73 -10.36 3.26
CA PHE A 39 5.06 -10.43 3.87
C PHE A 39 5.70 -9.03 3.94
N LEU A 40 5.68 -8.26 2.85
CA LEU A 40 6.19 -6.88 2.84
C LEU A 40 5.44 -5.98 3.84
N THR A 41 4.11 -6.08 3.91
CA THR A 41 3.33 -5.34 4.91
C THR A 41 3.74 -5.76 6.32
N ARG A 42 3.89 -7.06 6.60
CA ARG A 42 4.28 -7.55 7.94
C ARG A 42 5.70 -7.13 8.31
N VAL A 43 6.65 -7.22 7.38
CA VAL A 43 8.04 -6.76 7.57
C VAL A 43 8.06 -5.26 7.77
N GLY A 44 7.37 -4.50 6.91
CA GLY A 44 7.23 -3.05 7.03
C GLY A 44 6.59 -2.63 8.34
N SER A 45 5.55 -3.32 8.82
CA SER A 45 5.00 -3.04 10.14
C SER A 45 5.95 -3.41 11.27
N SER A 46 6.80 -4.43 11.10
CA SER A 46 7.83 -4.80 12.09
C SER A 46 8.98 -3.80 12.12
N MET A 47 9.43 -3.32 10.95
CA MET A 47 10.55 -2.38 10.78
C MET A 47 10.16 -0.91 10.97
N ASN A 48 9.08 -0.45 10.33
CA ASN A 48 8.89 0.98 10.07
C ASN A 48 8.26 1.77 11.21
N ILE A 49 7.36 1.21 12.04
CA ILE A 49 6.47 2.12 12.77
C ILE A 49 6.29 1.90 14.28
N ASN A 50 6.39 0.73 14.90
CA ASN A 50 6.13 0.72 16.36
C ASN A 50 6.73 -0.40 17.19
N MET A 51 7.11 -1.57 16.66
CA MET A 51 7.51 -2.63 17.61
C MET A 51 8.89 -2.38 18.20
N ASP A 52 9.88 -1.98 17.40
CA ASP A 52 11.23 -1.75 17.88
C ASP A 52 11.27 -0.50 18.77
N THR A 53 10.65 0.59 18.32
CA THR A 53 10.48 1.80 19.13
C THR A 53 9.67 1.55 20.40
N VAL A 54 8.56 0.81 20.35
CA VAL A 54 7.78 0.49 21.56
C VAL A 54 8.56 -0.43 22.48
N TYR A 55 9.32 -1.41 21.98
CA TYR A 55 10.17 -2.25 22.83
C TYR A 55 11.39 -1.51 23.37
N ASP A 56 11.86 -0.48 22.67
CA ASP A 56 12.89 0.42 23.17
C ASP A 56 12.36 1.29 24.32
N HIS A 57 11.12 1.80 24.21
CA HIS A 57 10.49 2.61 25.26
C HIS A 57 9.87 1.76 26.39
N HIS A 58 9.45 0.54 26.07
CA HIS A 58 8.77 -0.42 26.95
C HIS A 58 9.40 -1.82 26.83
N PRO A 59 10.65 -1.98 27.28
CA PRO A 59 11.39 -3.24 27.21
C PRO A 59 10.69 -4.39 27.97
N GLU A 60 9.83 -4.08 28.93
CA GLU A 60 8.98 -5.03 29.63
C GLU A 60 7.86 -5.64 28.78
N LEU A 61 7.59 -5.11 27.59
CA LEU A 61 6.62 -5.70 26.65
C LEU A 61 7.25 -6.78 25.78
N GLU A 62 8.57 -6.72 25.57
CA GLU A 62 9.31 -7.77 24.87
C GLU A 62 9.77 -8.84 25.85
N LYS A 63 9.22 -10.03 25.73
CA LYS A 63 9.81 -11.18 26.40
C LYS A 63 11.08 -11.55 25.65
N ALA A 64 12.21 -11.02 26.10
CA ALA A 64 13.51 -11.41 25.57
C ALA A 64 13.58 -12.95 25.55
N PRO A 65 13.93 -13.57 24.41
CA PRO A 65 13.98 -15.01 24.31
C PRO A 65 15.01 -15.55 25.31
N ARG A 66 14.53 -16.01 26.46
CA ARG A 66 15.37 -16.61 27.50
C ARG A 66 15.64 -18.04 27.10
N ARG A 67 16.84 -18.31 26.62
CA ARG A 67 17.25 -19.68 26.29
C ARG A 67 17.34 -20.50 27.57
N LEU A 68 16.45 -21.48 27.70
CA LEU A 68 16.30 -22.25 28.94
C LEU A 68 17.47 -23.21 29.22
N LYS A 69 18.29 -23.54 28.20
CA LYS A 69 19.53 -24.32 28.35
C LYS A 69 20.55 -23.92 27.27
N LEU A 70 21.74 -23.48 27.69
CA LEU A 70 22.93 -23.26 26.85
C LEU A 70 23.82 -24.53 26.80
N VAL A 71 23.18 -25.71 26.86
CA VAL A 71 23.89 -26.99 26.91
C VAL A 71 23.91 -27.56 25.50
N ARG A 72 24.98 -27.24 24.76
CA ARG A 72 25.47 -27.74 23.45
C ARG A 72 25.80 -26.57 22.51
N GLY A 73 27.09 -26.27 22.38
CA GLY A 73 27.64 -25.06 21.73
C GLY A 73 27.58 -24.98 20.21
N ARG A 74 26.63 -25.66 19.55
CA ARG A 74 26.44 -25.53 18.10
C ARG A 74 25.61 -24.30 17.71
N ASP A 75 24.92 -23.71 18.68
CA ASP A 75 24.00 -22.58 18.50
C ASP A 75 24.44 -21.37 19.36
N ALA A 76 25.75 -21.09 19.41
CA ALA A 76 26.35 -19.99 20.18
C ALA A 76 26.33 -18.64 19.43
N ASP A 77 25.82 -18.63 18.21
CA ASP A 77 25.57 -17.49 17.32
C ASP A 77 24.46 -16.55 17.82
N HIS A 78 23.55 -17.01 18.70
CA HIS A 78 22.47 -16.19 19.26
C HIS A 78 22.79 -15.56 20.64
N VAL A 79 24.06 -15.42 21.01
CA VAL A 79 24.46 -14.82 22.31
C VAL A 79 24.32 -13.31 22.22
N GLY A 80 23.34 -12.69 22.88
CA GLY A 80 23.22 -11.23 22.86
C GLY A 80 24.39 -10.53 23.59
N PRO A 81 24.70 -9.25 23.28
CA PRO A 81 25.74 -8.47 23.98
C PRO A 81 25.67 -8.57 25.51
N LYS A 82 24.46 -8.53 26.07
CA LYS A 82 24.22 -8.63 27.53
C LYS A 82 24.60 -9.97 28.15
N GLN A 83 24.65 -11.03 27.34
CA GLN A 83 24.94 -12.39 27.78
C GLN A 83 26.43 -12.72 27.63
N TRP A 84 27.17 -11.93 26.86
CA TRP A 84 28.60 -12.09 26.70
C TRP A 84 29.30 -11.51 27.92
N ARG A 85 29.76 -12.38 28.82
CA ARG A 85 30.53 -11.99 30.02
C ARG A 85 31.97 -12.40 29.82
N GLY A 86 32.91 -11.46 29.93
CA GLY A 86 34.34 -11.70 29.77
C GLY A 86 35.07 -10.48 29.23
N GLU A 87 36.39 -10.59 29.09
CA GLU A 87 37.20 -9.59 28.39
C GLU A 87 36.91 -9.69 26.90
N ILE A 88 36.33 -8.63 26.33
CA ILE A 88 35.90 -8.58 24.92
C ILE A 88 36.64 -7.52 24.12
N SER A 89 37.63 -6.84 24.71
CA SER A 89 38.46 -5.86 23.99
C SER A 89 39.26 -6.51 22.87
N ALA A 90 39.34 -5.85 21.72
CA ALA A 90 40.12 -6.32 20.58
C ALA A 90 41.58 -6.60 20.94
N GLY A 91 42.15 -5.82 21.85
CA GLY A 91 43.54 -5.90 22.31
C GLY A 91 43.83 -7.07 23.23
N SER A 92 42.81 -7.68 23.85
CA SER A 92 42.98 -8.89 24.67
C SER A 92 43.08 -10.17 23.83
N CYS A 93 42.71 -10.13 22.54
CA CYS A 93 42.73 -11.28 21.66
C CYS A 93 44.06 -11.37 20.90
N ASP A 94 44.99 -12.20 21.40
CA ASP A 94 46.15 -12.60 20.60
C ASP A 94 45.72 -13.70 19.61
N LEU A 95 45.31 -13.27 18.42
CA LEU A 95 44.88 -14.15 17.33
C LEU A 95 45.90 -15.24 17.01
N LYS A 96 47.21 -14.94 17.11
CA LYS A 96 48.28 -15.89 16.86
C LYS A 96 48.30 -16.96 17.95
N GLN A 97 48.26 -16.55 19.22
CA GLN A 97 48.22 -17.48 20.34
C GLN A 97 46.96 -18.35 20.31
N CYS A 98 45.79 -17.77 20.03
CA CYS A 98 44.52 -18.49 19.89
C CYS A 98 44.57 -19.51 18.75
N TRP A 99 45.10 -19.11 17.58
CA TRP A 99 45.29 -19.99 16.43
C TRP A 99 46.21 -21.16 16.77
N GLU A 100 47.39 -20.89 17.31
CA GLU A 100 48.35 -21.93 17.68
C GLU A 100 47.78 -22.90 18.74
N ALA A 101 47.04 -22.38 19.73
CA ALA A 101 46.37 -23.20 20.74
C ALA A 101 45.28 -24.09 20.11
N GLY A 102 44.50 -23.54 19.17
CA GLY A 102 43.49 -24.27 18.41
C GLY A 102 44.12 -25.39 17.57
N VAL A 103 45.18 -25.09 16.83
CA VAL A 103 45.96 -26.06 16.03
C VAL A 103 46.48 -27.19 16.92
N ARG A 104 47.15 -26.87 18.04
CA ARG A 104 47.65 -27.89 18.98
C ARG A 104 46.54 -28.80 19.50
N THR A 105 45.39 -28.22 19.83
CA THR A 105 44.23 -28.97 20.33
C THR A 105 43.65 -29.88 19.25
N ALA A 106 43.46 -29.37 18.04
CA ALA A 106 42.95 -30.13 16.91
C ALA A 106 43.88 -31.28 16.52
N GLU A 107 45.20 -31.04 16.42
CA GLU A 107 46.19 -32.08 16.17
C GLU A 107 46.23 -33.14 17.27
N SER A 108 46.03 -32.76 18.53
CA SER A 108 45.91 -33.69 19.65
C SER A 108 44.69 -34.60 19.50
N ILE A 109 43.53 -34.05 19.11
CA ILE A 109 42.29 -34.81 18.86
C ILE A 109 42.45 -35.74 17.66
N LEU A 110 43.00 -35.26 16.54
CA LEU A 110 43.25 -36.09 15.35
C LEU A 110 44.18 -37.27 15.67
N ARG A 111 45.25 -37.02 16.44
CA ARG A 111 46.15 -38.08 16.95
C ARG A 111 45.41 -39.07 17.85
N LYS A 112 44.59 -38.58 18.77
CA LYS A 112 43.78 -39.42 19.69
C LYS A 112 42.83 -40.35 18.93
N HIS A 113 42.28 -39.91 17.80
CA HIS A 113 41.32 -40.68 16.99
C HIS A 113 41.94 -41.41 15.79
N SER A 114 43.28 -41.45 15.70
CA SER A 114 44.01 -42.17 14.64
C SER A 114 43.61 -41.78 13.20
N VAL A 115 43.31 -40.50 12.97
CA VAL A 115 43.05 -40.00 11.61
C VAL A 115 44.37 -40.00 10.83
N SER A 116 44.40 -40.74 9.72
CA SER A 116 45.63 -41.12 8.99
C SER A 116 46.35 -39.93 8.35
N GLU A 117 45.63 -38.91 7.88
CA GLU A 117 46.17 -37.65 7.36
C GLU A 117 45.17 -36.48 7.51
N PRO A 118 45.64 -35.23 7.61
CA PRO A 118 47.03 -34.79 7.82
C PRO A 118 47.45 -34.84 9.30
N LYS A 119 48.72 -35.16 9.58
CA LYS A 119 49.26 -35.21 10.95
C LYS A 119 49.59 -33.84 11.53
N SER A 120 49.83 -32.83 10.67
CA SER A 120 50.00 -31.45 11.08
C SER A 120 49.32 -30.47 10.13
N PHE A 121 48.66 -29.45 10.70
CA PHE A 121 48.05 -28.39 9.90
C PHE A 121 49.08 -27.52 9.19
N ALA A 122 50.28 -27.35 9.76
CA ALA A 122 51.35 -26.56 9.14
C ALA A 122 51.82 -27.18 7.83
N GLU A 123 52.01 -28.50 7.81
CA GLU A 123 52.34 -29.25 6.59
C GLU A 123 51.18 -29.20 5.60
N HIS A 124 49.94 -29.37 6.07
CA HIS A 124 48.76 -29.36 5.23
C HIS A 124 48.55 -28.01 4.51
N PHE A 125 48.68 -26.90 5.24
CA PHE A 125 48.52 -25.54 4.70
C PHE A 125 49.78 -25.02 3.98
N SER A 126 50.89 -25.76 4.00
CA SER A 126 52.05 -25.44 3.15
C SER A 126 51.81 -25.78 1.67
N ARG A 127 50.79 -26.59 1.37
CA ARG A 127 50.42 -26.97 0.01
C ARG A 127 49.85 -25.74 -0.73
N PRO A 128 50.23 -25.51 -2.00
CA PRO A 128 49.72 -24.36 -2.75
C PRO A 128 48.20 -24.43 -2.91
N ASN A 129 47.54 -23.28 -2.77
CA ASN A 129 46.09 -23.11 -2.79
C ASN A 129 45.31 -23.76 -1.64
N VAL A 130 45.98 -24.37 -0.64
CA VAL A 130 45.32 -24.97 0.52
C VAL A 130 45.44 -24.03 1.71
N ASP A 131 44.33 -23.69 2.34
CA ASP A 131 44.28 -22.91 3.58
C ASP A 131 43.10 -23.35 4.45
N LEU A 132 42.87 -22.67 5.58
CA LEU A 132 41.79 -23.01 6.51
C LEU A 132 40.39 -22.98 5.85
N LEU A 133 40.16 -22.04 4.93
CA LEU A 133 38.89 -21.88 4.22
C LEU A 133 38.80 -22.78 2.98
N ARG A 134 39.94 -23.33 2.54
CA ARG A 134 40.07 -24.23 1.40
C ARG A 134 40.92 -25.44 1.80
N PRO A 135 40.45 -26.28 2.73
CA PRO A 135 41.26 -27.38 3.27
C PRO A 135 41.62 -28.44 2.21
N PHE A 136 40.95 -28.45 1.05
CA PHE A 136 41.29 -29.32 -0.08
C PHE A 136 41.81 -28.55 -1.29
N GLY A 137 42.10 -27.26 -1.11
CA GLY A 137 42.38 -26.31 -2.17
C GLY A 137 41.13 -25.79 -2.86
N GLY A 138 41.31 -25.19 -4.04
CA GLY A 138 40.21 -24.74 -4.90
C GLY A 138 39.81 -23.28 -4.70
N LYS A 139 38.51 -23.00 -4.86
CA LYS A 139 37.92 -21.66 -4.79
C LYS A 139 37.45 -21.36 -3.36
N TYR A 140 37.43 -20.08 -3.00
CA TYR A 140 36.89 -19.67 -1.70
C TYR A 140 35.36 -19.82 -1.73
N PRO A 141 34.77 -20.57 -0.77
CA PRO A 141 33.33 -20.61 -0.60
C PRO A 141 32.76 -19.20 -0.48
N ALA A 142 31.62 -18.94 -1.15
CA ALA A 142 30.91 -17.66 -1.18
C ALA A 142 31.63 -16.43 -1.80
N LEU A 143 32.90 -16.55 -2.23
CA LEU A 143 33.62 -15.46 -2.91
C LEU A 143 33.78 -15.68 -4.41
N SER A 144 33.72 -16.93 -4.90
CA SER A 144 33.77 -17.17 -6.34
C SER A 144 32.46 -16.83 -7.02
N ALA A 145 32.50 -16.01 -8.07
CA ALA A 145 31.34 -15.65 -8.89
C ALA A 145 30.70 -16.85 -9.62
N GLU A 146 31.39 -17.99 -9.69
CA GLU A 146 30.83 -19.21 -10.22
C GLU A 146 29.97 -19.92 -9.17
N ASN A 147 28.72 -20.24 -9.54
CA ASN A 147 27.78 -20.97 -8.69
C ASN A 147 28.43 -22.20 -8.05
N ASP A 148 28.35 -22.26 -6.72
CA ASP A 148 28.91 -23.32 -5.88
C ASP A 148 28.21 -24.66 -6.17
N ARG A 149 28.80 -25.48 -7.03
CA ARG A 149 28.18 -26.72 -7.59
C ARG A 149 28.09 -27.88 -6.60
N PHE A 150 28.42 -27.67 -5.31
CA PHE A 150 28.28 -28.71 -4.28
C PHE A 150 26.86 -28.85 -3.73
N LEU A 151 25.92 -27.97 -4.11
CA LEU A 151 24.48 -28.16 -3.90
C LEU A 151 23.84 -28.59 -5.22
N ALA A 152 23.19 -29.75 -5.20
CA ALA A 152 22.82 -30.52 -6.38
C ALA A 152 22.04 -29.74 -7.47
N SER A 153 22.36 -30.11 -8.70
CA SER A 153 21.90 -29.59 -9.99
C SER A 153 20.37 -29.54 -10.18
N THR A 154 19.86 -28.34 -10.42
CA THR A 154 18.73 -28.09 -11.33
C THR A 154 19.13 -26.98 -12.31
N SER A 155 18.74 -27.14 -13.57
CA SER A 155 19.22 -26.48 -14.79
C SER A 155 19.23 -24.93 -14.79
N PRO A 156 20.12 -24.30 -15.60
CA PRO A 156 20.41 -22.87 -15.50
C PRO A 156 19.41 -21.99 -16.26
N THR A 157 19.01 -20.88 -15.63
CA THR A 157 18.55 -19.67 -16.32
C THR A 157 19.59 -18.59 -16.06
N ASP A 158 20.09 -17.99 -17.14
CA ASP A 158 21.16 -17.00 -17.19
C ASP A 158 20.84 -15.74 -16.35
N PRO A 159 21.66 -15.36 -15.35
CA PRO A 159 21.52 -14.09 -14.64
C PRO A 159 22.74 -13.19 -14.88
N SER A 160 22.98 -12.79 -16.13
CA SER A 160 23.96 -11.75 -16.43
C SER A 160 23.33 -10.36 -16.30
N SER A 161 23.44 -9.75 -15.10
CA SER A 161 23.54 -8.30 -14.83
C SER A 161 22.85 -7.87 -13.51
N ILE A 162 23.30 -8.39 -12.37
CA ILE A 162 23.06 -7.70 -11.09
C ILE A 162 24.33 -6.93 -10.75
N ASP A 163 24.30 -5.63 -11.03
CA ASP A 163 25.28 -4.67 -10.56
C ASP A 163 25.13 -4.52 -9.04
N MET A 164 25.96 -5.24 -8.29
CA MET A 164 26.11 -5.02 -6.85
C MET A 164 27.06 -3.84 -6.62
N SER A 165 26.60 -2.64 -6.93
CA SER A 165 27.18 -1.45 -6.33
C SER A 165 26.86 -1.53 -4.83
N ILE A 166 27.84 -1.99 -4.05
CA ILE A 166 27.78 -1.99 -2.58
C ILE A 166 27.62 -0.52 -2.17
N ASN A 167 26.37 -0.12 -1.89
CA ASN A 167 26.14 1.07 -1.10
C ASN A 167 26.88 0.86 0.22
N PRO A 168 27.78 1.77 0.64
CA PRO A 168 28.38 1.66 1.94
C PRO A 168 27.23 1.63 2.95
N VAL A 169 27.07 0.49 3.62
CA VAL A 169 26.21 0.37 4.80
C VAL A 169 26.66 1.47 5.74
N SER A 170 25.88 2.54 5.75
CA SER A 170 26.15 3.76 6.48
C SER A 170 26.33 3.42 7.95
N GLN A 171 27.50 3.78 8.48
CA GLN A 171 27.84 3.99 9.89
C GLN A 171 26.77 3.51 10.89
N PHE A 172 26.79 2.21 11.21
CA PHE A 172 26.09 1.71 12.38
C PHE A 172 26.85 2.19 13.62
N ASP A 173 26.24 3.09 14.40
CA ASP A 173 26.82 3.64 15.64
C ASP A 173 26.76 2.59 16.76
N TYR A 174 27.82 1.79 16.85
CA TYR A 174 27.98 0.74 17.86
C TYR A 174 27.90 1.28 19.29
N GLN A 175 28.43 2.49 19.54
CA GLN A 175 28.48 3.05 20.88
C GLN A 175 27.08 3.42 21.37
N ALA A 176 26.28 4.05 20.50
CA ALA A 176 24.88 4.37 20.82
C ALA A 176 24.05 3.11 21.11
N ALA A 177 24.28 2.00 20.38
CA ALA A 177 23.59 0.74 20.62
C ALA A 177 23.99 0.09 21.97
N LEU A 178 25.25 0.20 22.37
CA LEU A 178 25.77 -0.31 23.64
C LEU A 178 25.25 0.49 24.84
N ASP A 179 25.32 1.83 24.77
CA ASP A 179 24.87 2.74 25.83
C ASP A 179 23.36 2.59 26.08
N LYS A 180 22.57 2.44 25.00
CA LYS A 180 21.13 2.15 25.07
C LYS A 180 20.83 0.79 25.72
N ALA A 181 21.64 -0.22 25.44
CA ALA A 181 21.46 -1.54 26.04
C ALA A 181 21.72 -1.53 27.56
N GLN A 182 22.63 -0.69 28.04
CA GLN A 182 23.04 -0.59 29.44
C GLN A 182 22.08 0.26 30.30
N SER A 183 21.51 1.35 29.76
CA SER A 183 20.65 2.27 30.52
C SER A 183 19.30 1.69 30.99
N VAL A 184 18.81 0.63 30.34
CA VAL A 184 17.52 -0.03 30.62
C VAL A 184 17.54 -0.91 31.89
N ALA A 185 18.70 -1.15 32.51
CA ALA A 185 18.86 -2.17 33.56
C ALA A 185 18.41 -1.77 34.97
N THR A 186 17.88 -0.57 35.19
CA THR A 186 17.61 -0.05 36.54
C THR A 186 16.10 0.03 36.80
N SER A 187 15.61 -0.87 37.66
CA SER A 187 14.24 -1.02 38.18
C SER A 187 13.12 -1.36 37.19
N SER A 188 12.98 -2.65 36.82
CA SER A 188 11.73 -3.14 36.22
C SER A 188 10.91 -3.94 37.23
N GLU A 189 9.63 -3.60 37.36
CA GLU A 189 8.65 -4.43 38.07
C GLU A 189 8.62 -5.87 37.52
N PRO A 190 8.18 -6.87 38.31
CA PRO A 190 8.04 -8.25 37.85
C PRO A 190 7.16 -8.32 36.59
N HIS A 191 7.75 -8.82 35.50
CA HIS A 191 7.12 -8.90 34.18
C HIS A 191 5.81 -9.71 34.21
N SER A 192 4.67 -9.02 34.10
CA SER A 192 3.38 -9.65 33.84
C SER A 192 3.18 -9.90 32.35
N VAL A 193 2.65 -11.08 32.01
CA VAL A 193 2.27 -11.48 30.64
C VAL A 193 0.92 -10.89 30.24
N PHE A 194 0.17 -10.36 31.20
CA PHE A 194 -1.15 -9.77 31.03
C PHE A 194 -1.09 -8.24 31.20
N ALA A 195 -1.98 -7.53 30.51
CA ALA A 195 -2.22 -6.10 30.68
C ALA A 195 -3.72 -5.83 30.67
N SER A 196 -4.17 -4.83 31.46
CA SER A 196 -5.57 -4.37 31.45
C SER A 196 -5.83 -3.57 30.17
N ILE A 197 -6.92 -3.87 29.46
CA ILE A 197 -7.29 -3.18 28.21
C ILE A 197 -8.22 -2.00 28.47
N ASP A 198 -9.11 -2.11 29.44
CA ASP A 198 -10.19 -1.16 29.67
C ASP A 198 -10.29 -0.75 31.15
N SER A 199 -11.10 0.29 31.40
CA SER A 199 -11.48 0.76 32.73
C SER A 199 -12.22 -0.29 33.55
N ASP A 200 -12.77 -1.32 32.89
CA ASP A 200 -13.47 -2.44 33.52
C ASP A 200 -12.49 -3.49 34.08
N GLY A 201 -11.18 -3.29 33.91
CA GLY A 201 -10.14 -4.16 34.47
C GLY A 201 -9.96 -5.46 33.67
N ARG A 202 -10.41 -5.54 32.42
CA ARG A 202 -10.26 -6.76 31.62
C ARG A 202 -8.80 -6.96 31.26
N VAL A 203 -8.22 -8.00 31.85
CA VAL A 203 -6.86 -8.44 31.56
C VAL A 203 -6.81 -9.32 30.31
N CYS A 204 -5.95 -8.96 29.37
CA CYS A 204 -5.62 -9.80 28.22
C CYS A 204 -4.13 -10.03 28.11
N HIS A 205 -3.76 -11.11 27.42
CA HIS A 205 -2.38 -11.41 27.14
C HIS A 205 -1.79 -10.28 26.26
N LYS A 206 -0.63 -9.71 26.66
CA LYS A 206 0.03 -8.59 25.94
C LYS A 206 0.21 -8.85 24.44
N LYS A 207 0.63 -10.08 24.08
CA LYS A 207 0.69 -10.56 22.67
C LYS A 207 -0.63 -10.41 21.89
N THR A 208 -1.77 -10.67 22.51
CA THR A 208 -3.08 -10.50 21.89
C THR A 208 -3.39 -9.03 21.66
N ILE A 209 -3.11 -8.17 22.65
CA ILE A 209 -3.30 -6.72 22.56
C ILE A 209 -2.48 -6.14 21.39
N VAL A 210 -1.18 -6.43 21.36
CA VAL A 210 -0.27 -6.00 20.28
C VAL A 210 -0.74 -6.51 18.91
N ARG A 211 -1.13 -7.78 18.79
CA ARG A 211 -1.66 -8.31 17.52
C ARG A 211 -2.96 -7.60 17.11
N THR A 212 -3.91 -7.44 18.02
CA THR A 212 -5.17 -6.76 17.75
C THR A 212 -4.96 -5.28 17.43
N TYR A 213 -3.92 -4.63 17.94
CA TYR A 213 -3.68 -3.22 17.62
C TYR A 213 -2.94 -3.03 16.28
N PHE A 214 -1.99 -3.91 15.96
CA PHE A 214 -1.09 -3.73 14.81
C PHE A 214 -1.39 -4.60 13.58
N ASP A 215 -2.30 -5.58 13.66
CA ASP A 215 -2.72 -6.37 12.50
C ASP A 215 -3.98 -5.76 11.86
N MET A 216 -3.75 -4.85 10.91
CA MET A 216 -4.82 -4.21 10.10
C MET A 216 -5.41 -5.14 9.04
N THR A 217 -4.81 -6.31 8.79
CA THR A 217 -5.23 -7.21 7.70
C THR A 217 -6.26 -8.25 8.14
N GLN A 218 -6.40 -8.49 9.44
CA GLN A 218 -7.41 -9.40 9.95
C GLN A 218 -8.75 -8.68 10.11
N ASN A 219 -9.64 -9.01 9.18
CA ASN A 219 -11.05 -8.65 9.23
C ASN A 219 -11.78 -9.58 10.23
N ILE A 220 -11.53 -9.43 11.54
CA ILE A 220 -12.02 -10.32 12.61
C ILE A 220 -13.48 -9.99 12.99
N HIS A 221 -14.33 -9.64 12.02
CA HIS A 221 -15.68 -9.16 12.34
C HIS A 221 -16.69 -10.27 12.69
N SER A 222 -16.34 -11.55 12.56
CA SER A 222 -17.14 -12.65 13.12
C SER A 222 -16.38 -13.97 13.08
N SER A 223 -15.70 -14.31 14.18
CA SER A 223 -15.13 -15.64 14.31
C SER A 223 -16.04 -16.52 15.15
N HIS A 224 -16.62 -17.55 14.51
CA HIS A 224 -17.28 -18.65 15.23
C HIS A 224 -16.26 -19.62 15.87
N ASP A 225 -14.95 -19.40 15.68
CA ASP A 225 -13.90 -20.26 16.21
C ASP A 225 -13.76 -20.12 17.74
N ARG A 226 -13.99 -21.24 18.43
CA ARG A 226 -13.89 -21.38 19.88
C ARG A 226 -12.51 -20.95 20.41
N LEU A 227 -11.42 -21.22 19.70
CA LEU A 227 -10.07 -20.87 20.16
C LEU A 227 -9.82 -19.36 20.13
N GLN A 228 -10.47 -18.64 19.23
CA GLN A 228 -10.43 -17.18 19.22
C GLN A 228 -11.29 -16.60 20.34
N ARG A 229 -12.44 -17.21 20.69
CA ARG A 229 -13.26 -16.74 21.82
C ARG A 229 -12.57 -16.82 23.18
N VAL A 230 -11.78 -17.88 23.40
CA VAL A 230 -10.95 -18.02 24.61
C VAL A 230 -9.90 -16.90 24.71
N ARG A 231 -9.60 -16.20 23.60
CA ARG A 231 -8.68 -15.05 23.54
C ARG A 231 -9.39 -13.69 23.63
N GLY A 232 -10.68 -13.64 23.96
CA GLY A 232 -11.43 -12.40 24.18
C GLY A 232 -12.22 -11.87 22.98
N PHE A 233 -12.36 -12.64 21.90
CA PHE A 233 -13.20 -12.27 20.76
C PHE A 233 -14.67 -12.64 21.02
N THR A 234 -15.60 -11.68 20.86
CA THR A 234 -17.05 -11.86 21.10
C THR A 234 -17.74 -12.58 19.93
N ILE A 235 -18.73 -13.42 20.24
CA ILE A 235 -19.61 -14.02 19.23
C ILE A 235 -20.56 -12.95 18.69
N GLY A 236 -20.67 -12.85 17.37
CA GLY A 236 -21.71 -12.03 16.73
C GLY A 236 -21.32 -10.57 16.48
N GLY A 237 -20.02 -10.25 16.44
CA GLY A 237 -19.58 -8.94 15.92
C GLY A 237 -20.07 -7.76 16.76
N LYS A 238 -20.36 -7.95 18.06
CA LYS A 238 -20.33 -6.82 18.99
C LYS A 238 -18.89 -6.36 19.06
N THR A 239 -18.63 -5.37 18.22
CA THR A 239 -17.41 -4.60 18.08
C THR A 239 -16.70 -4.54 19.43
N TRP A 240 -15.44 -4.97 19.46
CA TRP A 240 -14.49 -4.10 20.16
C TRP A 240 -14.76 -2.74 19.53
N GLU A 241 -15.11 -1.74 20.33
CA GLU A 241 -14.91 -0.35 19.93
C GLU A 241 -13.40 -0.18 19.75
N ARG A 242 -12.83 -0.81 18.70
CA ARG A 242 -11.92 -0.06 17.86
C ARG A 242 -12.81 1.09 17.45
N GLU A 243 -12.60 2.24 18.06
CA GLU A 243 -12.59 3.45 17.25
C GLU A 243 -11.89 3.01 15.96
N ASP A 244 -12.65 2.89 14.86
CA ASP A 244 -12.07 2.71 13.53
C ASP A 244 -10.84 3.57 13.55
N VAL A 245 -9.62 3.00 13.42
CA VAL A 245 -8.37 3.74 13.59
C VAL A 245 -8.58 5.04 12.86
N ASP A 246 -8.80 6.09 13.66
CA ASP A 246 -9.54 7.21 13.15
C ASP A 246 -8.69 7.74 12.00
N GLY A 247 -9.35 8.06 10.89
CA GLY A 247 -8.67 8.61 9.72
C GLY A 247 -7.81 9.82 10.10
N SER A 248 -7.99 10.36 11.31
CA SER A 248 -7.16 11.36 11.98
C SER A 248 -5.65 11.11 12.04
N THR A 249 -5.14 9.87 11.93
CA THR A 249 -3.68 9.67 11.77
C THR A 249 -3.19 9.74 10.32
N VAL A 250 -4.10 9.66 9.36
CA VAL A 250 -3.77 9.76 7.94
C VAL A 250 -3.89 11.21 7.53
N SER A 251 -2.75 11.85 7.25
CA SER A 251 -2.74 13.26 6.88
C SER A 251 -3.57 13.49 5.59
N PRO A 252 -4.59 14.37 5.61
CA PRO A 252 -5.40 14.72 4.44
C PRO A 252 -4.58 15.37 3.31
N LEU A 253 -3.36 15.82 3.62
CA LEU A 253 -2.43 16.37 2.62
C LEU A 253 -1.74 15.30 1.79
N THR A 254 -1.71 14.04 2.25
CA THR A 254 -0.96 12.95 1.63
C THR A 254 -1.84 11.85 1.07
N HIS A 255 -3.10 11.80 1.50
CA HIS A 255 -4.05 10.76 1.14
C HIS A 255 -5.38 11.36 0.68
N PHE A 256 -5.98 10.67 -0.27
CA PHE A 256 -7.34 10.90 -0.73
C PHE A 256 -8.27 9.93 -0.01
N MET A 257 -9.34 10.46 0.58
CA MET A 257 -10.19 9.75 1.53
C MET A 257 -11.65 9.72 1.10
N PHE A 258 -12.44 8.91 1.81
CA PHE A 258 -13.89 8.97 1.71
C PHE A 258 -14.40 10.39 2.02
N GLY A 259 -15.32 10.90 1.20
CA GLY A 259 -15.87 12.24 1.34
C GLY A 259 -15.07 13.35 0.66
N ASP A 260 -13.83 13.09 0.22
CA ASP A 260 -13.04 14.07 -0.52
C ASP A 260 -13.66 14.40 -1.88
N LEU A 261 -13.40 15.62 -2.33
CA LEU A 261 -13.88 16.13 -3.60
C LEU A 261 -12.85 15.87 -4.70
N PHE A 262 -13.36 15.55 -5.89
CA PHE A 262 -12.54 15.35 -7.08
C PHE A 262 -13.27 15.84 -8.32
N ALA A 263 -12.54 16.30 -9.32
CA ALA A 263 -13.06 16.54 -10.65
C ALA A 263 -12.84 15.30 -11.54
N THR A 264 -13.74 15.07 -12.50
CA THR A 264 -13.58 14.07 -13.54
C THR A 264 -14.33 14.49 -14.80
N PHE A 265 -14.04 13.87 -15.93
CA PHE A 265 -14.90 13.93 -17.10
C PHE A 265 -15.93 12.80 -17.12
N LEU A 266 -17.12 13.13 -17.60
CA LEU A 266 -18.20 12.17 -17.86
C LEU A 266 -18.77 12.42 -19.25
N CYS A 267 -19.09 11.35 -19.97
CA CYS A 267 -19.82 11.45 -21.21
C CYS A 267 -21.32 11.40 -20.95
N TYR A 268 -22.07 12.37 -21.48
CA TYR A 268 -23.52 12.43 -21.43
C TYR A 268 -24.08 12.69 -22.83
N ASN A 269 -25.35 12.33 -23.06
CA ASN A 269 -25.99 12.40 -24.38
C ASN A 269 -25.19 11.67 -25.50
N GLY A 270 -24.29 10.76 -25.11
CA GLY A 270 -23.43 9.96 -25.99
C GLY A 270 -22.41 10.72 -26.85
N THR A 271 -22.39 12.05 -26.81
CA THR A 271 -21.63 12.91 -27.74
C THR A 271 -20.94 14.09 -27.06
N HIS A 272 -21.20 14.31 -25.78
CA HIS A 272 -20.66 15.44 -25.04
C HIS A 272 -19.86 14.94 -23.85
N LEU A 273 -18.73 15.59 -23.60
CA LEU A 273 -17.93 15.40 -22.40
C LEU A 273 -18.15 16.61 -21.50
N GLY A 274 -18.55 16.39 -20.24
CA GLY A 274 -18.76 17.43 -19.25
C GLY A 274 -17.85 17.22 -18.03
N LEU A 275 -17.36 18.31 -17.45
CA LEU A 275 -16.61 18.27 -16.19
C LEU A 275 -17.57 18.14 -15.03
N ALA A 276 -17.38 17.12 -14.21
CA ALA A 276 -18.18 16.87 -13.02
C ALA A 276 -17.30 16.99 -11.78
N LEU A 277 -17.77 17.72 -10.77
CA LEU A 277 -17.22 17.66 -9.42
C LEU A 277 -17.97 16.57 -8.65
N GLY A 278 -17.24 15.56 -8.20
CA GLY A 278 -17.75 14.44 -7.43
C GLY A 278 -17.31 14.51 -5.98
N ARG A 279 -18.18 14.04 -5.08
CA ARG A 279 -17.83 13.67 -3.70
C ARG A 279 -17.60 12.17 -3.62
N THR A 280 -16.46 11.76 -3.07
CA THR A 280 -16.09 10.34 -2.97
C THR A 280 -17.01 9.62 -2.00
N THR A 281 -17.62 8.54 -2.48
CA THR A 281 -18.49 7.65 -1.67
C THR A 281 -17.96 6.25 -1.56
N LEU A 282 -16.94 5.87 -2.35
CA LEU A 282 -16.33 4.55 -2.25
C LEU A 282 -14.99 4.53 -2.95
N ILE A 283 -14.05 3.79 -2.37
CA ILE A 283 -12.74 3.56 -2.97
C ILE A 283 -12.53 2.05 -3.10
N LYS A 284 -12.19 1.57 -4.29
CA LYS A 284 -11.97 0.15 -4.57
C LYS A 284 -10.67 -0.10 -5.32
N ARG A 285 -9.98 -1.18 -4.97
CA ARG A 285 -8.83 -1.69 -5.73
C ARG A 285 -9.28 -2.57 -6.88
N GLY A 286 -8.70 -2.44 -8.06
CA GLY A 286 -8.99 -3.26 -9.24
C GLY A 286 -10.04 -2.66 -10.18
N LEU A 287 -10.34 -3.42 -11.23
CA LEU A 287 -11.24 -3.01 -12.31
C LEU A 287 -12.67 -2.75 -11.81
N PRO A 288 -13.43 -1.84 -12.47
CA PRO A 288 -14.84 -1.64 -12.19
C PRO A 288 -15.61 -2.97 -12.20
N GLY A 289 -16.24 -3.31 -11.07
CA GLY A 289 -16.98 -4.56 -10.90
C GLY A 289 -16.25 -5.68 -10.14
N SER A 290 -14.96 -5.53 -9.84
CA SER A 290 -14.24 -6.47 -8.96
C SER A 290 -14.83 -6.48 -7.54
N LYS A 291 -14.88 -7.67 -6.90
CA LYS A 291 -15.26 -7.86 -5.49
C LYS A 291 -14.15 -7.49 -4.52
N SER A 292 -13.37 -6.47 -4.85
CA SER A 292 -12.27 -6.03 -3.98
C SER A 292 -12.83 -5.29 -2.76
N PRO A 293 -12.16 -5.41 -1.59
CA PRO A 293 -12.55 -4.67 -0.40
C PRO A 293 -12.51 -3.17 -0.67
N SER A 294 -13.41 -2.45 -0.01
CA SER A 294 -13.39 -0.99 0.03
C SER A 294 -12.27 -0.50 0.92
N MET A 295 -11.61 0.58 0.51
CA MET A 295 -10.59 1.26 1.30
C MET A 295 -11.15 2.58 1.84
N SER A 296 -10.64 3.03 2.99
CA SER A 296 -10.97 4.34 3.56
C SER A 296 -10.15 5.48 2.94
N ALA A 297 -8.91 5.19 2.51
CA ALA A 297 -7.97 6.16 1.95
C ALA A 297 -7.01 5.53 0.91
N ILE A 298 -6.46 6.34 0.01
CA ILE A 298 -5.36 6.01 -0.92
C ILE A 298 -4.31 7.13 -0.88
N PRO A 299 -3.01 6.83 -0.90
CA PRO A 299 -1.98 7.86 -1.07
C PRO A 299 -2.19 8.65 -2.38
N LEU A 300 -2.14 9.98 -2.33
CA LEU A 300 -2.32 10.84 -3.52
C LEU A 300 -1.34 10.50 -4.65
N ALA A 301 -0.11 10.08 -4.29
CA ALA A 301 0.89 9.63 -5.24
C ALA A 301 0.42 8.41 -6.07
N GLU A 302 -0.40 7.51 -5.51
CA GLU A 302 -0.89 6.34 -6.22
C GLU A 302 -2.00 6.64 -7.22
N ILE A 303 -2.77 7.72 -7.00
CA ILE A 303 -3.88 8.12 -7.89
C ILE A 303 -3.34 8.53 -9.26
N ASN A 304 -2.19 9.23 -9.26
CA ASN A 304 -1.57 9.74 -10.47
C ASN A 304 -0.71 8.71 -11.22
N LEU A 305 -0.55 7.49 -10.70
CA LEU A 305 0.24 6.46 -11.39
C LEU A 305 -0.42 6.04 -12.71
N PRO A 306 0.33 5.90 -13.82
CA PRO A 306 -0.17 5.37 -15.08
C PRO A 306 -0.78 3.95 -14.97
N THR A 307 -0.33 3.20 -13.97
CA THR A 307 -0.79 1.84 -13.67
C THR A 307 -1.68 1.79 -12.42
N SER A 308 -2.27 2.91 -12.02
CA SER A 308 -3.08 2.97 -10.81
C SER A 308 -4.23 1.95 -10.87
N PRO A 309 -4.28 0.99 -9.92
CA PRO A 309 -5.31 -0.03 -9.93
C PRO A 309 -6.63 0.49 -9.35
N TRP A 310 -6.73 1.75 -8.94
CA TRP A 310 -7.84 2.23 -8.13
C TRP A 310 -9.03 2.68 -8.98
N THR A 311 -10.23 2.32 -8.52
CA THR A 311 -11.52 2.82 -9.01
C THR A 311 -12.15 3.64 -7.89
N ILE A 312 -12.51 4.88 -8.20
CA ILE A 312 -13.17 5.82 -7.29
C ILE A 312 -14.65 5.89 -7.66
N CYS A 313 -15.53 5.75 -6.68
CA CYS A 313 -16.95 6.02 -6.86
C CYS A 313 -17.32 7.32 -6.17
N GLY A 314 -18.22 8.08 -6.78
CA GLY A 314 -18.70 9.33 -6.20
C GLY A 314 -20.09 9.71 -6.63
N GLN A 315 -20.58 10.79 -6.04
CA GLN A 315 -21.83 11.47 -6.39
C GLN A 315 -21.50 12.85 -6.91
N ILE A 316 -22.13 13.25 -8.02
CA ILE A 316 -21.82 14.51 -8.70
C ILE A 316 -22.55 15.65 -7.99
N LEU A 317 -21.84 16.71 -7.64
CA LEU A 317 -22.40 17.93 -7.07
C LEU A 317 -23.20 18.68 -8.15
N SER A 318 -24.42 19.09 -7.82
CA SER A 318 -25.21 20.03 -8.63
C SER A 318 -24.74 21.45 -8.33
N LEU A 319 -24.11 22.09 -9.31
CA LEU A 319 -23.52 23.43 -9.13
C LEU A 319 -24.33 24.49 -9.86
N ILE A 320 -24.51 25.63 -9.20
CA ILE A 320 -25.19 26.81 -9.74
C ILE A 320 -24.17 27.96 -9.73
N PRO A 321 -24.08 28.78 -10.79
CA PRO A 321 -23.23 29.95 -10.77
C PRO A 321 -23.78 30.99 -9.78
N LEU A 322 -22.92 31.56 -8.93
CA LEU A 322 -23.31 32.63 -8.00
C LEU A 322 -23.52 33.96 -8.72
N GLU A 323 -22.68 34.24 -9.71
CA GLU A 323 -22.71 35.44 -10.53
C GLU A 323 -23.06 35.09 -11.99
N THR A 324 -23.63 36.05 -12.71
CA THR A 324 -24.01 35.83 -14.12
C THR A 324 -22.83 35.54 -15.04
N ASP A 325 -21.62 35.92 -14.67
CA ASP A 325 -20.39 35.66 -15.42
C ASP A 325 -19.79 34.26 -15.15
N GLY A 326 -20.32 33.52 -14.17
CA GLY A 326 -19.80 32.22 -13.77
C GLY A 326 -18.43 32.28 -13.09
N SER A 327 -18.08 33.41 -12.45
CA SER A 327 -16.83 33.59 -11.70
C SER A 327 -16.69 32.61 -10.53
N GLU A 328 -17.81 32.26 -9.89
CA GLU A 328 -17.90 31.35 -8.76
C GLU A 328 -19.10 30.42 -8.89
N TRP A 329 -18.94 29.18 -8.42
CA TRP A 329 -19.94 28.13 -8.48
C TRP A 329 -20.26 27.65 -7.08
N VAL A 330 -21.53 27.60 -6.70
CA VAL A 330 -21.96 27.09 -5.41
C VAL A 330 -22.63 25.73 -5.56
N TRP A 331 -22.38 24.83 -4.62
CA TRP A 331 -23.15 23.61 -4.51
C TRP A 331 -24.55 23.88 -3.95
N ASP A 332 -25.60 23.50 -4.67
CA ASP A 332 -27.00 23.71 -4.25
C ASP A 332 -27.48 22.72 -3.18
N GLY A 333 -26.58 21.87 -2.70
CA GLY A 333 -26.88 20.80 -1.76
C GLY A 333 -27.49 19.54 -2.40
N LYS A 334 -27.71 19.50 -3.71
CA LYS A 334 -28.25 18.32 -4.41
C LYS A 334 -27.14 17.58 -5.13
N PHE A 335 -27.39 16.31 -5.38
CA PHE A 335 -26.54 15.50 -6.25
C PHE A 335 -27.23 15.29 -7.58
N VAL A 336 -26.47 15.34 -8.66
CA VAL A 336 -26.98 15.12 -10.01
C VAL A 336 -27.39 13.65 -10.15
N SER A 337 -28.59 13.43 -10.66
CA SER A 337 -29.11 12.11 -11.02
C SER A 337 -28.82 11.84 -12.49
N LEU A 338 -28.15 10.73 -12.78
CA LEU A 338 -27.78 10.33 -14.14
C LEU A 338 -28.65 9.18 -14.61
N LEU A 339 -29.16 9.28 -15.84
CA LEU A 339 -29.91 8.20 -16.46
C LEU A 339 -28.93 7.21 -17.14
N PRO A 340 -28.90 5.94 -16.73
CA PRO A 340 -28.02 4.96 -17.33
C PRO A 340 -28.41 4.73 -18.80
N LYS A 341 -27.40 4.45 -19.65
CA LYS A 341 -27.63 4.03 -21.04
C LYS A 341 -28.43 2.73 -21.04
N LYS A 342 -29.67 2.75 -21.56
CA LYS A 342 -30.53 1.56 -21.66
C LYS A 342 -29.79 0.46 -22.43
N LYS A 343 -29.35 -0.59 -21.73
CA LYS A 343 -28.75 -1.78 -22.34
C LYS A 343 -29.85 -2.65 -22.96
N GLY A 344 -30.24 -2.36 -24.20
CA GLY A 344 -31.08 -3.25 -25.01
C GLY A 344 -32.53 -3.44 -24.53
N LYS A 345 -33.38 -3.95 -25.43
CA LYS A 345 -34.85 -4.00 -25.32
C LYS A 345 -35.33 -4.96 -24.23
N SER A 346 -35.53 -4.48 -23.01
CA SER A 346 -36.55 -5.06 -22.13
C SER A 346 -37.85 -4.29 -22.35
N THR A 347 -38.77 -4.88 -23.10
CA THR A 347 -40.00 -4.25 -23.63
C THR A 347 -41.15 -4.29 -22.61
N THR A 348 -40.89 -4.01 -21.34
CA THR A 348 -41.94 -3.94 -20.31
C THR A 348 -41.86 -2.61 -19.57
N GLY A 349 -42.76 -1.70 -19.95
CA GLY A 349 -42.79 -0.30 -19.55
C GLY A 349 -43.28 -0.07 -18.13
N ASN A 350 -42.47 -0.42 -17.14
CA ASN A 350 -42.64 0.11 -15.79
C ASN A 350 -41.81 1.38 -15.63
N ILE A 351 -42.51 2.47 -15.27
CA ILE A 351 -41.92 3.75 -14.88
C ILE A 351 -41.15 3.51 -13.58
N ASN A 352 -39.85 3.25 -13.68
CA ASN A 352 -39.01 3.03 -12.52
C ASN A 352 -38.84 4.34 -11.76
N VAL A 353 -39.30 4.38 -10.52
CA VAL A 353 -38.90 5.36 -9.52
C VAL A 353 -37.37 5.44 -9.53
N PRO A 354 -36.76 6.65 -9.55
CA PRO A 354 -35.32 6.81 -9.56
C PRO A 354 -34.72 6.10 -8.34
N GLN A 355 -34.12 4.92 -8.56
CA GLN A 355 -33.39 4.22 -7.51
C GLN A 355 -32.09 4.97 -7.23
N MET A 356 -31.64 4.98 -5.97
CA MET A 356 -30.37 5.60 -5.52
C MET A 356 -29.15 5.26 -6.38
N ARG A 357 -29.19 4.16 -7.14
CA ARG A 357 -28.15 3.77 -8.12
C ARG A 357 -27.91 4.83 -9.20
N ASN A 358 -28.87 5.71 -9.46
CA ASN A 358 -28.73 6.80 -10.44
C ASN A 358 -27.88 7.97 -9.95
N LEU A 359 -27.51 8.00 -8.65
CA LEU A 359 -26.70 9.07 -8.06
C LEU A 359 -25.20 8.76 -8.02
N GLN A 360 -24.81 7.50 -8.22
CA GLN A 360 -23.43 7.07 -8.09
C GLN A 360 -22.82 6.73 -9.45
N PHE A 361 -21.60 7.20 -9.67
CA PHE A 361 -20.77 6.79 -10.79
C PHE A 361 -19.47 6.18 -10.29
N SER A 362 -18.76 5.48 -11.17
CA SER A 362 -17.44 4.91 -10.89
C SER A 362 -16.50 5.32 -12.00
N VAL A 363 -15.29 5.74 -11.63
CA VAL A 363 -14.27 6.22 -12.56
C VAL A 363 -12.89 5.70 -12.14
N SER A 364 -12.01 5.49 -13.12
CA SER A 364 -10.62 5.17 -12.82
C SER A 364 -9.97 6.34 -12.09
N SER A 365 -9.16 6.05 -11.06
CA SER A 365 -8.35 7.07 -10.35
C SER A 365 -7.49 7.92 -11.29
N ARG A 366 -7.07 7.38 -12.43
CA ARG A 366 -6.29 8.09 -13.46
C ARG A 366 -7.06 9.22 -14.15
N LEU A 367 -8.39 9.16 -14.08
CA LEU A 367 -9.32 10.11 -14.67
C LEU A 367 -9.89 11.08 -13.63
N ILE A 368 -9.35 11.10 -12.40
CA ILE A 368 -9.75 12.07 -11.38
C ILE A 368 -8.68 13.12 -11.14
N GLU A 369 -9.10 14.32 -10.79
CA GLU A 369 -8.27 15.38 -10.27
C GLU A 369 -8.75 15.75 -8.87
N PRO A 370 -8.04 15.38 -7.79
CA PRO A 370 -8.41 15.76 -6.44
C PRO A 370 -8.55 17.28 -6.31
N ILE A 371 -9.61 17.76 -5.65
CA ILE A 371 -9.82 19.18 -5.36
C ILE A 371 -9.24 19.47 -3.98
N ALA A 372 -8.19 20.28 -3.92
CA ALA A 372 -7.54 20.65 -2.67
C ALA A 372 -8.50 21.42 -1.75
N LEU A 373 -8.16 21.49 -0.46
CA LEU A 373 -8.91 22.30 0.51
C LEU A 373 -8.87 23.79 0.13
N ASP A 374 -7.72 24.28 -0.31
CA ASP A 374 -7.52 25.69 -0.70
C ASP A 374 -8.22 26.07 -2.01
N ASP A 375 -8.63 25.08 -2.79
CA ASP A 375 -9.32 25.25 -4.08
C ASP A 375 -10.83 25.44 -3.94
N ARG A 376 -11.36 25.39 -2.70
CA ARG A 376 -12.77 25.57 -2.35
C ARG A 376 -12.93 26.41 -1.09
N ARG A 377 -14.07 27.06 -0.94
CA ARG A 377 -14.47 27.72 0.31
C ARG A 377 -15.68 27.02 0.89
N GLU A 378 -15.58 26.62 2.15
CA GLU A 378 -16.74 26.16 2.92
C GLU A 378 -17.41 27.39 3.54
N VAL A 379 -18.70 27.57 3.27
CA VAL A 379 -19.46 28.73 3.74
C VAL A 379 -20.69 28.24 4.49
N ASN A 380 -20.93 28.79 5.68
CA ASN A 380 -22.18 28.59 6.38
C ASN A 380 -23.27 29.39 5.65
N LEU A 381 -24.37 28.72 5.32
CA LEU A 381 -25.50 29.37 4.65
C LEU A 381 -26.10 30.48 5.52
N SER A 382 -26.06 30.37 6.85
CA SER A 382 -26.50 31.42 7.78
C SER A 382 -25.75 32.75 7.63
N ASP A 383 -24.50 32.70 7.19
CA ASP A 383 -23.59 33.85 7.20
C ASP A 383 -23.62 34.59 5.84
N ALA A 384 -24.31 34.04 4.83
CA ALA A 384 -24.29 34.52 3.46
C ALA A 384 -25.70 34.53 2.83
N GLU A 385 -26.48 35.57 3.14
CA GLU A 385 -27.87 35.73 2.67
C GLU A 385 -28.01 35.64 1.14
N TYR A 386 -27.06 36.21 0.38
CA TYR A 386 -27.07 36.13 -1.09
C TYR A 386 -26.94 34.69 -1.60
N ILE A 387 -26.21 33.81 -0.89
CA ILE A 387 -26.09 32.40 -1.26
C ILE A 387 -27.40 31.67 -0.99
N GLN A 388 -28.08 31.98 0.12
CA GLN A 388 -29.39 31.39 0.41
C GLN A 388 -30.42 31.76 -0.67
N GLN A 389 -30.35 32.96 -1.24
CA GLN A 389 -31.22 33.36 -2.35
C GLN A 389 -30.97 32.52 -3.60
N VAL A 390 -29.71 32.17 -3.91
CA VAL A 390 -29.34 31.37 -5.08
C VAL A 390 -29.64 29.87 -4.88
N VAL A 391 -29.29 29.32 -3.71
CA VAL A 391 -29.49 27.89 -3.39
C VAL A 391 -30.96 27.57 -3.08
N GLY A 392 -31.72 28.57 -2.65
CA GLY A 392 -33.10 28.46 -2.22
C GLY A 392 -33.23 28.17 -0.72
N SER A 393 -34.21 28.79 -0.09
CA SER A 393 -34.42 28.78 1.37
C SER A 393 -34.76 27.42 1.99
N ASN A 394 -35.00 26.39 1.18
CA ASN A 394 -35.44 25.07 1.63
C ASN A 394 -34.31 24.05 1.87
N SER A 395 -33.04 24.47 1.83
CA SER A 395 -31.95 23.55 2.15
C SER A 395 -31.86 23.33 3.67
N GLU A 396 -32.10 22.12 4.14
CA GLU A 396 -31.90 21.72 5.56
C GLU A 396 -30.42 21.75 6.01
N ARG A 397 -29.53 22.33 5.23
CA ARG A 397 -28.08 22.26 5.45
C ARG A 397 -27.56 23.57 6.01
N GLU A 398 -26.59 23.45 6.91
CA GLU A 398 -25.91 24.60 7.49
C GLU A 398 -24.76 25.10 6.60
N LYS A 399 -24.17 24.21 5.79
CA LYS A 399 -22.93 24.51 5.04
C LYS A 399 -23.02 24.13 3.57
N THR A 400 -22.31 24.89 2.75
CA THR A 400 -22.09 24.60 1.33
C THR A 400 -20.63 24.84 0.91
N TRP A 401 -20.29 24.45 -0.32
CA TRP A 401 -19.00 24.71 -0.94
C TRP A 401 -19.15 25.70 -2.10
N ILE A 402 -18.23 26.65 -2.17
CA ILE A 402 -18.04 27.56 -3.30
C ILE A 402 -16.73 27.21 -3.99
N PHE A 403 -16.78 27.11 -5.31
CA PHE A 403 -15.65 26.81 -6.17
C PHE A 403 -15.39 27.99 -7.11
N PRO A 404 -14.21 28.63 -7.02
CA PRO A 404 -13.78 29.62 -8.00
C PRO A 404 -13.72 29.01 -9.41
N ASN A 405 -14.07 29.78 -10.43
CA ASN A 405 -14.02 29.34 -11.82
C ASN A 405 -12.60 28.90 -12.24
N LYS A 406 -11.57 29.56 -11.70
CA LYS A 406 -10.16 29.17 -11.89
C LYS A 406 -9.88 27.72 -11.48
N THR A 407 -10.56 27.22 -10.43
CA THR A 407 -10.41 25.85 -9.94
C THR A 407 -10.98 24.86 -10.95
N LEU A 408 -12.20 25.11 -11.44
CA LEU A 408 -12.85 24.26 -12.45
C LEU A 408 -12.06 24.26 -13.76
N LEU A 409 -11.59 25.44 -14.21
CA LEU A 409 -10.78 25.57 -15.41
C LEU A 409 -9.42 24.86 -15.29
N SER A 410 -8.76 24.96 -14.14
CA SER A 410 -7.50 24.25 -13.88
C SER A 410 -7.70 22.73 -13.90
N ALA A 411 -8.75 22.23 -13.22
CA ALA A 411 -9.11 20.82 -13.24
C ALA A 411 -9.45 20.34 -14.66
N TRP A 412 -10.21 21.13 -15.41
CA TRP A 412 -10.52 20.88 -16.82
C TRP A 412 -9.26 20.70 -17.66
N MET A 413 -8.35 21.67 -17.61
CA MET A 413 -7.13 21.66 -18.42
C MET A 413 -6.25 20.45 -18.10
N ARG A 414 -6.08 20.11 -16.81
CA ARG A 414 -5.29 18.95 -16.38
C ARG A 414 -5.91 17.63 -16.81
N LEU A 415 -7.22 17.48 -16.65
CA LEU A 415 -7.93 16.27 -17.09
C LEU A 415 -7.91 16.14 -18.63
N LYS A 416 -8.02 17.27 -19.34
CA LYS A 416 -8.02 17.28 -20.80
C LYS A 416 -6.66 16.84 -21.33
N ASP A 417 -5.59 17.43 -20.80
CA ASP A 417 -4.22 17.05 -21.13
C ASP A 417 -3.98 15.55 -20.89
N ARG A 418 -4.44 14.98 -19.77
CA ARG A 418 -4.33 13.53 -19.50
C ARG A 418 -5.03 12.67 -20.54
N ILE A 419 -6.24 13.05 -20.94
CA ILE A 419 -7.03 12.29 -21.94
C ILE A 419 -6.41 12.42 -23.33
N GLU A 420 -5.89 13.60 -23.69
CA GLU A 420 -5.22 13.82 -24.97
C GLU A 420 -3.89 13.05 -25.05
N ASN A 421 -3.16 12.94 -23.93
CA ASN A 421 -1.87 12.25 -23.85
C ASN A 421 -1.97 10.72 -23.64
N ASP A 422 -3.11 10.20 -23.17
CA ASP A 422 -3.32 8.75 -23.00
C ASP A 422 -4.66 8.29 -23.59
N SER A 423 -4.59 7.74 -24.81
CA SER A 423 -5.74 7.17 -25.52
C SER A 423 -6.37 5.98 -24.79
N THR A 424 -5.66 5.28 -23.90
CA THR A 424 -6.21 4.15 -23.13
C THR A 424 -7.23 4.60 -22.07
N LEU A 425 -7.30 5.90 -21.79
CA LEU A 425 -8.28 6.47 -20.88
C LEU A 425 -9.64 6.71 -21.54
N HIS A 426 -9.71 6.75 -22.89
CA HIS A 426 -10.94 7.06 -23.61
C HIS A 426 -12.03 6.02 -23.33
N ASP A 427 -11.66 4.73 -23.30
CA ASP A 427 -12.57 3.62 -23.00
C ASP A 427 -12.97 3.52 -21.52
N LYS A 428 -12.29 4.28 -20.64
CA LYS A 428 -12.53 4.28 -19.18
C LYS A 428 -13.44 5.42 -18.74
N LEU A 429 -13.85 6.30 -19.66
CA LEU A 429 -14.76 7.40 -19.37
C LEU A 429 -16.17 6.86 -19.05
N PRO A 430 -16.78 7.27 -17.91
CA PRO A 430 -18.14 6.88 -17.62
C PRO A 430 -19.12 7.48 -18.63
N VAL A 431 -20.06 6.67 -19.14
CA VAL A 431 -21.03 7.07 -20.18
C VAL A 431 -22.45 6.95 -19.67
N PHE A 432 -23.18 8.06 -19.74
CA PHE A 432 -24.58 8.17 -19.34
C PHE A 432 -25.45 8.61 -20.51
N ALA A 433 -26.73 8.22 -20.49
CA ALA A 433 -27.66 8.57 -21.56
C ALA A 433 -28.06 10.04 -21.51
N ALA A 434 -28.43 10.51 -20.31
CA ALA A 434 -28.90 11.86 -20.09
C ALA A 434 -28.75 12.22 -18.60
N VAL A 435 -28.87 13.50 -18.31
CA VAL A 435 -28.98 14.03 -16.96
C VAL A 435 -30.46 14.02 -16.59
N GLY A 436 -30.79 13.37 -15.48
CA GLY A 436 -32.16 13.23 -15.01
C GLY A 436 -32.61 14.39 -14.12
N ASP A 437 -31.79 14.76 -13.15
CA ASP A 437 -32.05 15.84 -12.19
C ASP A 437 -30.75 16.49 -11.73
N GLY A 438 -30.80 17.76 -11.30
CA GLY A 438 -29.66 18.57 -10.89
C GLY A 438 -28.97 19.34 -12.04
N SER A 439 -28.11 20.28 -11.66
CA SER A 439 -27.39 21.18 -12.56
C SER A 439 -26.08 20.56 -13.02
N PHE A 440 -26.13 19.84 -14.15
CA PHE A 440 -24.98 19.37 -14.92
C PHE A 440 -25.41 19.17 -16.39
N PRO A 441 -24.58 19.51 -17.40
CA PRO A 441 -23.27 20.17 -17.31
C PRO A 441 -23.36 21.56 -16.64
N TYR A 442 -22.24 22.02 -16.08
CA TYR A 442 -22.17 23.34 -15.46
C TYR A 442 -22.19 24.43 -16.54
N LEU A 443 -23.27 25.21 -16.56
CA LEU A 443 -23.53 26.28 -17.54
C LEU A 443 -23.85 27.59 -16.81
N ALA A 444 -23.08 28.63 -17.10
CA ALA A 444 -23.42 30.02 -16.76
C ALA A 444 -23.96 30.70 -18.02
N ALA A 445 -25.17 31.26 -17.93
CA ALA A 445 -25.79 31.95 -19.05
C ALA A 445 -24.93 33.15 -19.48
N PRO A 446 -24.83 33.46 -20.78
CA PRO A 446 -24.14 34.67 -21.22
C PRO A 446 -24.85 35.91 -20.65
N ALA A 447 -24.08 36.78 -19.99
CA ALA A 447 -24.51 38.13 -19.60
C ALA A 447 -24.16 39.13 -20.71
N GLU A 448 -24.78 40.33 -20.71
CA GLU A 448 -24.44 41.38 -21.68
C GLU A 448 -22.92 41.67 -21.65
N GLY A 449 -22.23 41.33 -22.73
CA GLY A 449 -20.77 41.51 -22.88
C GLY A 449 -19.89 40.33 -22.48
N TYR A 450 -20.45 39.22 -21.97
CA TYR A 450 -19.66 38.04 -21.55
C TYR A 450 -20.12 36.75 -22.26
N GLN A 451 -19.16 36.00 -22.81
CA GLN A 451 -19.42 34.63 -23.29
C GLN A 451 -19.66 33.75 -22.07
N GLY A 452 -20.85 33.13 -21.99
CA GLY A 452 -21.20 32.23 -20.89
C GLY A 452 -20.16 31.13 -20.70
N VAL A 453 -19.91 30.74 -19.45
CA VAL A 453 -18.98 29.65 -19.14
C VAL A 453 -19.69 28.32 -19.31
N PHE A 454 -19.16 27.46 -20.17
CA PHE A 454 -19.70 26.12 -20.40
C PHE A 454 -18.63 25.05 -20.24
N TYR A 455 -18.76 24.26 -19.18
CA TYR A 455 -17.86 23.13 -18.93
C TYR A 455 -18.36 21.85 -19.62
N SER A 456 -18.55 21.95 -20.95
CA SER A 456 -18.72 20.79 -21.80
C SER A 456 -18.24 21.06 -23.23
N PHE A 457 -17.75 20.03 -23.90
CA PHE A 457 -17.44 20.06 -25.32
C PHE A 457 -18.01 18.83 -26.04
N SER A 458 -18.36 19.03 -27.31
CA SER A 458 -18.70 17.94 -28.21
C SER A 458 -17.45 17.11 -28.48
N VAL A 459 -17.55 15.80 -28.28
CA VAL A 459 -16.51 14.85 -28.65
C VAL A 459 -16.72 14.29 -30.06
N VAL A 460 -17.77 14.72 -30.77
CA VAL A 460 -17.98 14.34 -32.18
C VAL A 460 -16.71 14.67 -32.97
N ASP A 461 -16.24 13.72 -33.77
CA ASP A 461 -14.99 13.76 -34.55
C ASP A 461 -13.67 13.67 -33.75
N THR A 462 -13.73 13.46 -32.44
CA THR A 462 -12.53 13.14 -31.64
C THR A 462 -12.30 11.62 -31.56
N PRO A 463 -11.05 11.16 -31.35
CA PRO A 463 -10.76 9.75 -31.07
C PRO A 463 -11.57 9.19 -29.88
N ILE A 464 -11.93 10.06 -28.93
CA ILE A 464 -12.77 9.74 -27.77
C ILE A 464 -14.14 9.23 -28.22
N TYR A 465 -14.73 9.80 -29.28
CA TYR A 465 -16.03 9.34 -29.78
C TYR A 465 -15.95 7.93 -30.35
N ALA A 466 -14.88 7.58 -31.08
CA ALA A 466 -14.70 6.22 -31.60
C ALA A 466 -14.64 5.18 -30.46
N ALA A 467 -13.88 5.50 -29.40
CA ALA A 467 -13.80 4.73 -28.16
C ALA A 467 -15.18 4.60 -27.46
N LEU A 468 -15.90 5.71 -27.28
CA LEU A 468 -17.20 5.74 -26.57
C LEU A 468 -18.32 4.93 -27.24
N ILE A 469 -18.30 4.81 -28.56
CA ILE A 469 -19.29 3.97 -29.27
C ILE A 469 -18.87 2.48 -29.24
N ASN A 470 -17.74 2.15 -28.60
CA ASN A 470 -17.08 0.85 -28.62
C ASN A 470 -16.92 0.35 -30.05
N ARG A 471 -16.57 1.22 -31.00
CA ARG A 471 -16.42 0.82 -32.39
C ARG A 471 -14.96 0.70 -32.75
N GLN A 472 -14.55 -0.49 -33.17
CA GLN A 472 -13.24 -0.74 -33.75
C GLN A 472 -13.33 -0.68 -35.28
N ALA A 473 -12.29 -0.15 -35.92
CA ALA A 473 -12.16 -0.25 -37.36
C ALA A 473 -11.88 -1.71 -37.75
N CYS A 474 -12.74 -2.30 -38.56
CA CYS A 474 -12.55 -3.63 -39.11
C CYS A 474 -11.27 -3.67 -39.95
N ARG A 475 -10.34 -4.59 -39.63
CA ARG A 475 -9.05 -4.70 -40.32
C ARG A 475 -9.15 -5.07 -41.81
N VAL A 476 -10.27 -5.66 -42.23
CA VAL A 476 -10.46 -6.09 -43.63
C VAL A 476 -11.02 -4.96 -44.50
N CYS A 477 -11.90 -4.11 -43.97
CA CYS A 477 -12.64 -3.13 -44.79
C CYS A 477 -12.66 -1.71 -44.25
N GLY A 478 -11.99 -1.44 -43.12
CA GLY A 478 -11.92 -0.12 -42.49
C GLY A 478 -13.23 0.37 -41.83
N LYS A 479 -14.35 -0.34 -41.97
CA LYS A 479 -15.63 0.08 -41.37
C LYS A 479 -15.56 0.07 -39.85
N SER A 480 -16.10 1.09 -39.21
CA SER A 480 -16.21 1.22 -37.75
C SER A 480 -17.37 0.34 -37.23
N VAL A 481 -17.04 -0.75 -36.54
CA VAL A 481 -17.98 -1.81 -36.10
C VAL A 481 -17.96 -1.91 -34.59
N LYS A 482 -19.14 -2.03 -33.96
CA LYS A 482 -19.22 -2.23 -32.51
C LYS A 482 -18.49 -3.51 -32.11
N ASP A 483 -17.80 -3.49 -30.98
CA ASP A 483 -17.01 -4.64 -30.50
C ASP A 483 -17.88 -5.91 -30.34
N THR A 484 -19.13 -5.75 -29.88
CA THR A 484 -20.11 -6.86 -29.81
C THR A 484 -20.51 -7.44 -31.16
N ASP A 485 -20.40 -6.64 -32.21
CA ASP A 485 -20.84 -6.98 -33.57
C ASP A 485 -19.64 -7.37 -34.46
N ILE A 486 -18.42 -7.30 -33.93
CA ILE A 486 -17.19 -7.53 -34.71
C ILE A 486 -17.12 -8.96 -35.23
N GLN A 487 -17.60 -9.94 -34.45
CA GLN A 487 -17.65 -11.33 -34.84
C GLN A 487 -18.64 -11.55 -36.00
N THR A 488 -19.85 -10.98 -35.90
CA THR A 488 -20.86 -11.05 -36.97
C THR A 488 -20.36 -10.38 -38.24
N HIS A 489 -19.74 -9.20 -38.10
CA HIS A 489 -19.15 -8.48 -39.21
C HIS A 489 -18.01 -9.25 -39.88
N MET A 490 -17.12 -9.89 -39.10
CA MET A 490 -16.08 -10.76 -39.66
C MET A 490 -16.65 -11.98 -40.37
N GLY A 491 -17.77 -12.53 -39.88
CA GLY A 491 -18.52 -13.57 -40.58
C GLY A 491 -19.01 -13.15 -41.97
N GLU A 492 -19.41 -11.88 -42.16
CA GLU A 492 -19.79 -11.36 -43.48
C GLU A 492 -18.61 -11.32 -44.46
N HIS A 493 -17.40 -11.01 -44.00
CA HIS A 493 -16.21 -11.02 -44.85
C HIS A 493 -15.84 -12.44 -45.28
N ILE A 494 -15.85 -13.39 -44.35
CA ILE A 494 -15.56 -14.81 -44.65
C ILE A 494 -16.56 -15.36 -45.67
N ARG A 495 -17.86 -15.05 -45.51
CA ARG A 495 -18.91 -15.48 -46.45
C ARG A 495 -18.80 -14.87 -47.84
N LYS A 496 -18.15 -13.71 -47.99
CA LYS A 496 -17.91 -13.06 -49.29
C LYS A 496 -16.62 -13.50 -49.95
N SER A 497 -15.68 -14.07 -49.19
CA SER A 497 -14.41 -14.60 -49.71
C SER A 497 -14.49 -16.06 -50.18
N LEU A 498 -15.53 -16.78 -49.78
CA LEU A 498 -15.91 -18.11 -50.29
C LEU A 498 -16.88 -17.94 -51.45
#